data_AF-A0A924J2Y5-F1
#
_entry.id   AF-A0A924J2Y5-F1
#
_cell.length_a   1.000
_cell.length_b   1.000
_cell.length_c   1.000
_cell.angle_alpha   90.00
_cell.angle_beta   90.00
_cell.angle_gamma   90.00
#
_symmetry.space_group_name_H-M   'P 1'
#
loop_
_entity.id
_entity.type
_entity.pdbx_description
1 polymer ?
#
loop_
_entity_poly.entity_id
_entity_poly.type
_entity_poly.pdbx_seq_one_letter_code
_entity_poly.pdbx_strand_id
1 'polypeptide(L)'
;MAEVERTWMVLLRDVSDAVHVAGVDGMMAALVLHAETGLVLGISISGTAPEALAGAFDAALTHQGDDLPPAPPDRVVSLVEVGPEVRKALARASAGSPELIEAGSLGEAEDIFDSLVGHLSGRAQPTEPPSTEDWSVLLGQALAYLRAEPWSRWSDAVPLGLELRVEGGAAEYVAIVMGNAGVQRGLALYPGMTLPPGLSSPELELEDTPRGTLLMMLDRPGELP
;
A
#
# COMPACT_ATOMS: atom_id res chain seq x y z
N MET A 1 -9.08 37.62 -10.11
CA MET A 1 -8.16 36.49 -9.89
C MET A 1 -9.03 35.25 -9.95
N ALA A 2 -8.71 34.28 -10.82
CA ALA A 2 -9.47 33.03 -10.85
C ALA A 2 -9.27 32.34 -9.49
N GLU A 3 -10.36 31.91 -8.84
CA GLU A 3 -10.27 30.97 -7.73
C GLU A 3 -9.54 29.72 -8.25
N VAL A 4 -8.44 29.38 -7.60
CA VAL A 4 -7.76 28.11 -7.84
C VAL A 4 -8.60 27.07 -7.12
N GLU A 5 -9.34 26.29 -7.91
CA GLU A 5 -10.10 25.15 -7.41
C GLU A 5 -9.18 24.25 -6.60
N ARG A 6 -9.48 24.06 -5.31
CA ARG A 6 -8.61 23.35 -4.37
C ARG A 6 -9.08 21.92 -4.23
N THR A 7 -8.29 20.99 -4.76
CA THR A 7 -8.60 19.57 -4.70
C THR A 7 -7.79 18.88 -3.60
N TRP A 8 -8.49 18.18 -2.70
CA TRP A 8 -7.86 17.29 -1.74
C TRP A 8 -7.87 15.86 -2.25
N MET A 9 -6.75 15.15 -2.16
CA MET A 9 -6.71 13.70 -2.26
C MET A 9 -6.67 13.12 -0.86
N VAL A 10 -7.61 12.23 -0.55
CA VAL A 10 -7.76 11.63 0.79
C VAL A 10 -7.52 10.13 0.72
N LEU A 11 -6.57 9.67 1.52
CA LEU A 11 -6.24 8.27 1.69
C LEU A 11 -6.49 7.86 3.14
N LEU A 12 -6.95 6.63 3.32
CA LEU A 12 -7.18 5.99 4.61
C LEU A 12 -6.74 4.54 4.49
N ARG A 13 -5.84 4.09 5.37
CA ARG A 13 -5.41 2.69 5.42
C ARG A 13 -5.37 2.19 6.85
N ASP A 14 -5.63 0.89 6.98
CA ASP A 14 -5.23 0.13 8.14
C ASP A 14 -3.71 -0.02 8.13
N VAL A 15 -3.07 0.36 9.23
CA VAL A 15 -1.62 0.30 9.43
C VAL A 15 -1.28 -0.51 10.68
N SER A 16 -2.20 -1.33 11.17
CA SER A 16 -2.02 -2.16 12.38
C SER A 16 -0.80 -3.06 12.27
N ASP A 17 -0.49 -3.58 11.08
CA ASP A 17 0.69 -4.41 10.83
C ASP A 17 2.02 -3.64 10.90
N ALA A 18 1.96 -2.32 10.72
CA ALA A 18 3.13 -1.44 10.68
C ALA A 18 3.34 -0.71 12.01
N VAL A 19 2.27 -0.26 12.67
CA VAL A 19 2.29 0.60 13.85
C VAL A 19 1.48 -0.04 14.96
N HIS A 20 2.13 -0.31 16.09
CA HIS A 20 1.51 -0.96 17.25
C HIS A 20 1.55 -0.03 18.47
N VAL A 21 0.40 0.19 19.09
CA VAL A 21 0.27 0.94 20.36
C VAL A 21 -0.32 0.02 21.42
N ALA A 22 0.33 -0.07 22.58
CA ALA A 22 -0.12 -0.96 23.64
C ALA A 22 -1.55 -0.61 24.10
N GLY A 23 -2.43 -1.61 24.08
CA GLY A 23 -3.83 -1.47 24.48
C GLY A 23 -4.76 -0.92 23.38
N VAL A 24 -4.30 -0.88 22.13
CA VAL A 24 -5.09 -0.51 20.96
C VAL A 24 -5.10 -1.69 19.98
N ASP A 25 -6.29 -2.14 19.59
CA ASP A 25 -6.46 -3.36 18.77
C ASP A 25 -6.27 -3.13 17.26
N GLY A 26 -6.32 -1.88 16.81
CA GLY A 26 -6.09 -1.53 15.41
C GLY A 26 -5.64 -0.08 15.26
N MET A 27 -4.91 0.21 14.20
CA MET A 27 -4.38 1.54 13.90
C MET A 27 -4.76 1.93 12.48
N MET A 28 -5.42 3.08 12.35
CA MET A 28 -5.80 3.66 11.07
C MET A 28 -4.99 4.93 10.82
N ALA A 29 -4.43 5.05 9.64
CA ALA A 29 -3.75 6.27 9.19
C ALA A 29 -4.56 6.95 8.09
N ALA A 30 -4.74 8.27 8.22
CA ALA A 30 -5.37 9.12 7.22
C ALA A 30 -4.38 10.18 6.73
N LEU A 31 -4.38 10.43 5.43
CA LEU A 31 -3.53 11.41 4.75
C LEU A 31 -4.38 12.28 3.84
N VAL A 32 -4.13 13.59 3.88
CA VAL A 32 -4.72 14.58 2.98
C VAL A 32 -3.61 15.26 2.21
N LEU A 33 -3.66 15.17 0.88
CA LEU A 33 -2.73 15.82 -0.04
C LEU A 33 -3.45 16.90 -0.84
N HIS A 34 -2.71 17.94 -1.24
CA HIS A 34 -3.15 18.87 -2.27
C HIS A 34 -2.87 18.25 -3.65
N ALA A 35 -3.90 18.05 -4.47
CA ALA A 35 -3.76 17.28 -5.70
C ALA A 35 -2.80 17.94 -6.71
N GLU A 36 -2.78 19.26 -6.75
CA GLU A 36 -2.04 20.02 -7.76
C GLU A 36 -0.55 20.16 -7.44
N THR A 37 -0.17 20.00 -6.17
CA THR A 37 1.23 20.18 -5.72
C THR A 37 1.83 18.96 -5.04
N GLY A 38 1.02 17.95 -4.71
CA GLY A 38 1.44 16.79 -3.93
C GLY A 38 1.79 17.10 -2.46
N LEU A 39 1.52 18.32 -1.99
CA LEU A 39 1.84 18.72 -0.62
C LEU A 39 0.94 18.00 0.39
N VAL A 40 1.55 17.51 1.47
CA VAL A 40 0.82 16.96 2.62
C VAL A 40 0.18 18.11 3.40
N LEU A 41 -1.15 18.16 3.40
CA LEU A 41 -1.93 19.15 4.15
C LEU A 41 -2.23 18.65 5.56
N GLY A 42 -2.50 17.36 5.72
CA GLY A 42 -2.87 16.78 7.00
C GLY A 42 -2.55 15.30 7.08
N ILE A 43 -2.13 14.87 8.25
CA ILE A 43 -1.86 13.48 8.59
C ILE A 43 -2.40 13.23 9.99
N SER A 44 -3.03 12.08 10.19
CA SER A 44 -3.41 11.62 11.53
C SER A 44 -3.42 10.11 11.58
N ILE A 45 -3.05 9.58 12.74
CA ILE A 45 -3.06 8.16 13.04
C ILE A 45 -3.86 7.97 14.34
N SER A 46 -4.82 7.07 14.35
CA SER A 46 -5.70 6.84 15.50
C SER A 46 -6.21 5.40 15.51
N GLY A 47 -6.87 5.00 16.60
CA GLY A 47 -7.37 3.62 16.76
C GLY A 47 -8.53 3.28 15.82
N THR A 48 -9.15 4.28 15.19
CA THR A 48 -10.31 4.10 14.31
C THR A 48 -10.26 5.02 13.09
N ALA A 49 -10.91 4.59 12.00
CA ALA A 49 -10.99 5.37 10.77
C ALA A 49 -11.63 6.75 10.95
N PRO A 50 -12.75 6.90 11.71
CA PRO A 50 -13.35 8.21 11.94
C PRO A 50 -12.43 9.18 12.69
N GLU A 51 -11.66 8.70 13.67
CA GLU A 51 -10.72 9.55 14.43
C GLU A 51 -9.52 9.95 13.59
N ALA A 52 -8.98 9.02 12.81
CA ALA A 52 -7.88 9.30 11.89
C ALA A 52 -8.30 10.36 10.85
N LEU A 53 -9.44 10.17 10.18
CA LEU A 53 -9.96 11.15 9.21
C LEU A 53 -10.25 12.51 9.86
N ALA A 54 -10.86 12.53 11.04
CA ALA A 54 -11.15 13.78 11.75
C ALA A 54 -9.87 14.57 12.07
N GLY A 55 -8.84 13.89 12.59
CA GLY A 55 -7.56 14.54 12.87
C GLY A 55 -6.84 15.02 11.61
N ALA A 56 -6.87 14.23 10.53
CA ALA A 56 -6.23 14.62 9.27
C ALA A 56 -6.94 15.81 8.61
N PHE A 57 -8.28 15.87 8.70
CA PHE A 57 -9.05 17.00 8.18
C PHE A 57 -8.87 18.25 9.03
N ASP A 58 -8.86 18.14 10.36
CA ASP A 58 -8.56 19.26 11.24
C ASP A 58 -7.15 19.82 10.97
N ALA A 59 -6.15 18.95 10.83
CA ALA A 59 -4.80 19.33 10.43
C ALA A 59 -4.79 20.04 9.06
N ALA A 60 -5.48 19.50 8.05
CA ALA A 60 -5.54 20.10 6.71
C ALA A 60 -6.27 21.46 6.67
N LEU A 61 -7.33 21.62 7.47
CA LEU A 61 -8.08 22.89 7.58
C LEU A 61 -7.30 23.96 8.33
N THR A 62 -6.39 23.56 9.22
CA THR A 62 -5.60 24.48 10.06
C THR A 62 -4.16 24.64 9.58
N HIS A 63 -3.74 23.88 8.56
CA HIS A 63 -2.38 23.86 8.03
C HIS A 63 -1.93 25.26 7.60
N GLN A 64 -0.93 25.81 8.30
CA GLN A 64 -0.27 27.06 7.94
C GLN A 64 1.05 26.76 7.23
N GLY A 65 0.96 26.32 5.98
CA GLY A 65 2.11 26.21 5.10
C GLY A 65 2.36 27.54 4.39
N ASP A 66 3.62 27.99 4.31
CA ASP A 66 3.99 29.24 3.63
C ASP A 66 3.53 29.26 2.15
N ASP A 67 3.45 28.09 1.52
CA ASP A 67 3.09 27.91 0.11
C ASP A 67 1.58 27.74 -0.14
N LEU A 68 0.79 27.41 0.89
CA LEU A 68 -0.64 27.17 0.73
C LEU A 68 -1.41 27.54 2.03
N PRO A 69 -2.12 28.69 2.06
CA PRO A 69 -2.84 29.10 3.25
C PRO A 69 -3.95 28.10 3.60
N PRO A 70 -4.37 27.99 4.87
CA PRO A 70 -5.45 27.10 5.26
C PRO A 70 -6.76 27.56 4.62
N ALA A 71 -7.40 26.64 3.88
CA ALA A 71 -8.72 26.85 3.30
C ALA A 71 -9.43 25.50 3.10
N PRO A 72 -10.76 25.46 3.18
CA PRO A 72 -11.53 24.26 2.82
C PRO A 72 -11.33 23.88 1.34
N PRO A 73 -11.50 22.60 0.99
CA PRO A 73 -11.46 22.16 -0.40
C PRO A 73 -12.73 22.52 -1.16
N ASP A 74 -12.60 22.67 -2.47
CA ASP A 74 -13.75 22.69 -3.39
C ASP A 74 -14.13 21.26 -3.79
N ARG A 75 -13.11 20.39 -3.90
CA ARG A 75 -13.24 18.99 -4.33
C ARG A 75 -12.42 18.06 -3.45
N VAL A 76 -12.95 16.87 -3.23
CA VAL A 76 -12.27 15.79 -2.52
C VAL A 76 -12.28 14.57 -3.42
N VAL A 77 -11.10 13.99 -3.65
CA VAL A 77 -10.94 12.73 -4.37
C VAL A 77 -10.52 11.67 -3.36
N SER A 78 -11.22 10.54 -3.34
CA SER A 78 -10.87 9.39 -2.50
C SER A 78 -11.02 8.09 -3.28
N LEU A 79 -10.43 7.01 -2.76
CA LEU A 79 -10.74 5.68 -3.28
C LEU A 79 -12.21 5.32 -3.05
N VAL A 80 -12.79 4.51 -3.94
CA VAL A 80 -14.18 4.04 -3.85
C VAL A 80 -14.43 3.32 -2.52
N GLU A 81 -13.47 2.51 -2.08
CA GLU A 81 -13.55 1.65 -0.89
C GLU A 81 -13.68 2.48 0.40
N VAL A 82 -13.08 3.67 0.44
CA VAL A 82 -13.08 4.55 1.62
C VAL A 82 -14.06 5.72 1.51
N GLY A 83 -14.69 5.91 0.33
CA GLY A 83 -15.65 6.98 0.04
C GLY A 83 -16.75 7.16 1.11
N PRO A 84 -17.38 6.09 1.62
CA PRO A 84 -18.38 6.20 2.68
C PRO A 84 -17.86 6.82 3.99
N GLU A 85 -16.64 6.47 4.41
CA GLU A 85 -16.03 7.02 5.64
C GLU A 85 -15.57 8.47 5.43
N VAL A 86 -14.97 8.76 4.26
CA VAL A 86 -14.61 10.13 3.86
C VAL A 86 -15.84 11.03 3.85
N ARG A 87 -16.97 10.58 3.29
CA ARG A 87 -18.23 11.33 3.26
C ARG A 87 -18.75 11.64 4.67
N LYS A 88 -18.72 10.66 5.58
CA LYS A 88 -19.11 10.85 6.98
C LYS A 88 -18.20 11.85 7.69
N ALA A 89 -16.89 11.78 7.43
CA ALA A 89 -15.91 12.69 8.01
C ALA A 89 -16.10 14.13 7.48
N LEU A 90 -16.32 14.31 6.17
CA LEU A 90 -16.58 15.63 5.56
C LEU A 90 -17.83 16.28 6.12
N ALA A 91 -18.90 15.52 6.34
CA ALA A 91 -20.13 16.04 6.93
C ALA A 91 -19.97 16.52 8.39
N ARG A 92 -18.94 16.02 9.10
CA ARG A 92 -18.62 16.42 10.47
C ARG A 92 -17.59 17.54 10.52
N ALA A 93 -16.68 17.58 9.55
CA ALA A 93 -15.70 18.63 9.43
C ALA A 93 -16.36 19.93 8.98
N SER A 94 -15.90 21.07 9.50
CA SER A 94 -16.30 22.40 9.01
C SER A 94 -15.67 22.72 7.64
N ALA A 95 -15.56 21.73 6.76
CA ALA A 95 -14.87 21.78 5.47
C ALA A 95 -15.76 22.33 4.32
N GLY A 96 -16.93 22.88 4.64
CA GLY A 96 -17.89 23.36 3.63
C GLY A 96 -18.71 22.22 3.01
N SER A 97 -18.92 22.27 1.70
CA SER A 97 -19.67 21.25 0.95
C SER A 97 -18.94 20.89 -0.34
N PRO A 98 -17.72 20.29 -0.23
CA PRO A 98 -16.96 19.92 -1.41
C PRO A 98 -17.66 18.81 -2.19
N GLU A 99 -17.42 18.79 -3.51
CA GLU A 99 -17.79 17.63 -4.33
C GLU A 99 -16.87 16.45 -3.99
N LEU A 100 -17.44 15.31 -3.62
CA LEU A 100 -16.69 14.06 -3.40
C LEU A 100 -16.67 13.24 -4.69
N ILE A 101 -15.47 12.95 -5.18
CA ILE A 101 -15.20 12.14 -6.36
C ILE A 101 -14.54 10.83 -5.93
N GLU A 102 -15.21 9.73 -6.18
CA GLU A 102 -14.70 8.40 -5.86
C GLU A 102 -13.94 7.86 -7.09
N ALA A 103 -12.64 7.61 -6.92
CA ALA A 103 -11.72 7.14 -7.96
C ALA A 103 -11.28 5.69 -7.69
N GLY A 104 -11.00 4.93 -8.76
CA GLY A 104 -10.49 3.56 -8.61
C GLY A 104 -8.99 3.45 -8.30
N SER A 105 -8.24 4.56 -8.33
CA SER A 105 -6.81 4.61 -8.08
C SER A 105 -6.36 6.05 -7.80
N LEU A 106 -5.37 6.19 -6.91
CA LEU A 106 -4.70 7.46 -6.60
C LEU A 106 -3.16 7.31 -6.70
N GLY A 107 -2.66 6.79 -7.83
CA GLY A 107 -1.26 6.35 -8.03
C GLY A 107 -0.18 7.10 -7.24
N GLU A 108 0.09 8.37 -7.55
CA GLU A 108 1.15 9.15 -6.87
C GLU A 108 0.89 9.35 -5.36
N ALA A 109 -0.37 9.43 -4.96
CA ALA A 109 -0.75 9.58 -3.56
C ALA A 109 -0.51 8.29 -2.76
N GLU A 110 -0.68 7.13 -3.40
CA GLU A 110 -0.41 5.82 -2.82
C GLU A 110 1.09 5.64 -2.54
N ASP A 111 1.96 6.05 -3.47
CA ASP A 111 3.41 5.98 -3.28
C ASP A 111 3.88 6.84 -2.09
N ILE A 112 3.30 8.04 -1.92
CA ILE A 112 3.58 8.92 -0.77
C ILE A 112 3.10 8.27 0.53
N PHE A 113 1.91 7.67 0.51
CA PHE A 113 1.34 7.00 1.68
C PHE A 113 2.16 5.76 2.08
N ASP A 114 2.57 4.94 1.12
CA ASP A 114 3.39 3.75 1.37
C ASP A 114 4.77 4.14 1.93
N SER A 115 5.35 5.23 1.43
CA SER A 115 6.60 5.80 1.98
C SER A 115 6.44 6.23 3.44
N LEU A 116 5.33 6.88 3.78
CA LEU A 116 4.99 7.26 5.16
C LEU A 116 4.82 6.02 6.05
N VAL A 117 4.04 5.02 5.63
CA VAL A 117 3.83 3.78 6.40
C VAL A 117 5.14 3.05 6.63
N GLY A 118 5.98 2.94 5.59
CA GLY A 118 7.28 2.30 5.75
C GLY A 118 8.19 3.07 6.71
N HIS A 119 8.17 4.41 6.71
CA HIS A 119 8.91 5.21 7.69
C HIS A 119 8.42 4.94 9.13
N LEU A 120 7.10 4.95 9.34
CA LEU A 120 6.49 4.66 10.65
C LEU A 120 6.80 3.25 11.14
N SER A 121 6.94 2.29 10.22
CA SER A 121 7.34 0.91 10.54
C SER A 121 8.84 0.75 10.86
N GLY A 122 9.61 1.85 10.86
CA GLY A 122 11.06 1.84 11.11
C GLY A 122 11.88 1.25 9.96
N ARG A 123 11.29 1.10 8.77
CA ARG A 123 12.03 0.66 7.58
C ARG A 123 12.94 1.79 7.11
N ALA A 124 14.18 1.44 6.77
CA ALA A 124 15.04 2.34 6.02
C ALA A 124 14.38 2.59 4.67
N GLN A 125 13.91 3.82 4.46
CA GLN A 125 13.36 4.22 3.17
C GLN A 125 14.52 4.49 2.21
N PRO A 126 14.46 3.99 0.96
CA PRO A 126 15.41 4.42 -0.05
C PRO A 126 15.28 5.94 -0.20
N THR A 127 16.43 6.63 -0.19
CA THR A 127 16.47 8.09 -0.30
C THR A 127 16.11 8.59 -1.70
N GLU A 128 16.13 7.69 -2.68
CA GLU A 128 15.79 7.95 -4.07
C GLU A 128 14.72 6.94 -4.51
N PRO A 129 13.67 7.37 -5.23
CA PRO A 129 12.71 6.44 -5.82
C PRO A 129 13.41 5.54 -6.85
N PRO A 130 12.87 4.34 -7.15
CA PRO A 130 13.45 3.47 -8.16
C PRO A 130 13.50 4.19 -9.52
N SER A 131 14.67 4.15 -10.16
CA SER A 131 14.87 4.74 -11.47
C SER A 131 14.18 3.93 -12.57
N THR A 132 14.06 4.51 -13.77
CA THR A 132 13.59 3.77 -14.95
C THR A 132 14.43 2.53 -15.25
N GLU A 133 15.73 2.58 -14.94
CA GLU A 133 16.63 1.43 -15.11
C GLU A 133 16.32 0.33 -14.09
N ASP A 134 16.07 0.67 -12.83
CA ASP A 134 15.66 -0.27 -11.79
C ASP A 134 14.36 -0.98 -12.16
N TRP A 135 13.37 -0.21 -12.62
CA TRP A 135 12.11 -0.76 -13.14
C TRP A 135 12.33 -1.68 -14.34
N SER A 136 13.23 -1.31 -15.24
CA SER A 136 13.56 -2.14 -16.42
C SER A 136 14.19 -3.47 -16.03
N VAL A 137 15.06 -3.47 -15.01
CA VAL A 137 15.65 -4.70 -14.47
C VAL A 137 14.57 -5.57 -13.84
N LEU A 138 13.74 -5.02 -12.95
CA LEU A 138 12.67 -5.76 -12.28
C LEU A 138 11.70 -6.39 -13.28
N LEU A 139 11.18 -5.59 -14.22
CA LEU A 139 10.27 -6.07 -15.26
C LEU A 139 10.95 -7.08 -16.19
N GLY A 140 12.23 -6.88 -16.52
CA GLY A 140 13.01 -7.82 -17.31
C GLY A 140 13.12 -9.19 -16.65
N GLN A 141 13.39 -9.24 -15.34
CA GLN A 141 13.45 -10.49 -14.59
C GLN A 141 12.08 -11.17 -14.47
N ALA A 142 11.02 -10.40 -14.19
CA ALA A 142 9.65 -10.93 -14.14
C ALA A 142 9.24 -11.55 -15.49
N LEU A 143 9.54 -10.88 -16.60
CA LEU A 143 9.28 -11.39 -17.95
C LEU A 143 10.11 -12.64 -18.29
N ALA A 144 11.37 -12.69 -17.86
CA ALA A 144 12.22 -13.86 -18.05
C ALA A 144 11.67 -15.07 -17.29
N TYR A 145 11.24 -14.87 -16.05
CA TYR A 145 10.60 -15.88 -15.22
C TYR A 145 9.29 -16.38 -15.86
N LEU A 146 8.43 -15.45 -16.31
CA LEU A 146 7.18 -15.77 -17.01
C LEU A 146 7.42 -16.66 -18.24
N ARG A 147 8.38 -16.28 -19.10
CA ARG A 147 8.72 -17.02 -20.33
C ARG A 147 9.36 -18.38 -20.07
N ALA A 148 10.01 -18.56 -18.93
CA ALA A 148 10.61 -19.83 -18.56
C ALA A 148 9.56 -20.87 -18.13
N GLU A 149 8.33 -20.43 -17.81
CA GLU A 149 7.21 -21.25 -17.34
C GLU A 149 7.63 -22.30 -16.28
N PRO A 150 8.28 -21.89 -15.18
CA PRO A 150 8.86 -22.83 -14.21
C PRO A 150 7.81 -23.76 -13.59
N TRP A 151 6.55 -23.29 -13.46
CA TRP A 151 5.41 -24.09 -13.01
C TRP A 151 5.07 -25.29 -13.91
N SER A 152 5.52 -25.31 -15.18
CA SER A 152 5.37 -26.48 -16.05
C SER A 152 6.26 -27.66 -15.63
N ARG A 153 7.28 -27.40 -14.79
CA ARG A 153 8.27 -28.38 -14.36
C ARG A 153 8.24 -28.62 -12.87
N TRP A 154 7.95 -27.58 -12.08
CA TRP A 154 8.09 -27.58 -10.64
C TRP A 154 6.73 -27.47 -9.98
N SER A 155 6.45 -28.42 -9.09
CA SER A 155 5.23 -28.42 -8.28
C SER A 155 5.32 -27.37 -7.18
N ASP A 156 4.20 -26.69 -6.93
CA ASP A 156 4.00 -25.79 -5.79
C ASP A 156 4.13 -26.52 -4.44
N ALA A 157 4.01 -27.85 -4.41
CA ALA A 157 4.29 -28.67 -3.24
C ALA A 157 5.80 -28.89 -2.95
N VAL A 158 6.71 -28.44 -3.82
CA VAL A 158 8.16 -28.59 -3.64
C VAL A 158 8.75 -27.26 -3.18
N PRO A 159 8.98 -27.06 -1.87
CA PRO A 159 9.63 -25.87 -1.37
C PRO A 159 11.11 -25.85 -1.79
N LEU A 160 11.58 -24.67 -2.15
CA LEU A 160 12.97 -24.45 -2.58
C LEU A 160 13.65 -23.56 -1.56
N GLY A 161 14.65 -24.10 -0.86
CA GLY A 161 15.47 -23.29 0.04
C GLY A 161 16.32 -22.29 -0.75
N LEU A 162 16.28 -21.04 -0.35
CA LEU A 162 17.06 -19.93 -0.91
C LEU A 162 17.80 -19.20 0.20
N GLU A 163 19.05 -18.83 -0.06
CA GLU A 163 19.79 -17.86 0.74
C GLU A 163 19.92 -16.59 -0.11
N LEU A 164 19.26 -15.52 0.33
CA LEU A 164 19.35 -14.20 -0.29
C LEU A 164 20.44 -13.40 0.42
N ARG A 165 21.29 -12.73 -0.35
CA ARG A 165 22.32 -11.83 0.18
C ARG A 165 22.10 -10.42 -0.32
N VAL A 166 21.89 -9.49 0.59
CA VAL A 166 21.76 -8.05 0.31
C VAL A 166 22.70 -7.30 1.24
N GLU A 167 23.57 -6.46 0.68
CA GLU A 167 24.51 -5.59 1.42
C GLU A 167 25.33 -6.29 2.53
N GLY A 168 25.63 -7.58 2.35
CA GLY A 168 26.43 -8.38 3.29
C GLY A 168 25.63 -9.11 4.37
N GLY A 169 24.31 -8.93 4.44
CA GLY A 169 23.40 -9.76 5.24
C GLY A 169 22.90 -10.96 4.45
N ALA A 170 22.98 -12.16 5.03
CA ALA A 170 22.33 -13.34 4.50
C ALA A 170 20.96 -13.51 5.16
N ALA A 171 19.93 -13.75 4.36
CA ALA A 171 18.58 -14.05 4.81
C ALA A 171 18.11 -15.34 4.13
N GLU A 172 17.55 -16.24 4.93
CA GLU A 172 17.01 -17.51 4.44
C GLU A 172 15.56 -17.32 4.03
N TYR A 173 15.20 -17.94 2.90
CA TYR A 173 13.86 -17.93 2.35
C TYR A 173 13.49 -19.31 1.83
N VAL A 174 12.18 -19.59 1.80
CA VAL A 174 11.61 -20.69 1.04
C VAL A 174 10.83 -20.12 -0.14
N ALA A 175 11.22 -20.51 -1.35
CA ALA A 175 10.48 -20.22 -2.57
C ALA A 175 9.42 -21.28 -2.85
N ILE A 176 8.23 -20.82 -3.26
CA ILE A 176 7.19 -21.62 -3.90
C ILE A 176 7.00 -21.10 -5.33
N VAL A 177 7.24 -21.98 -6.31
CA VAL A 177 6.84 -21.73 -7.70
C VAL A 177 5.33 -21.99 -7.80
N MET A 178 4.56 -20.92 -7.99
CA MET A 178 3.10 -21.01 -8.04
C MET A 178 2.63 -21.31 -9.47
N GLY A 179 1.53 -22.05 -9.60
CA GLY A 179 0.82 -22.22 -10.87
C GLY A 179 0.81 -23.64 -11.42
N ASN A 180 1.46 -24.61 -10.76
CA ASN A 180 1.41 -26.01 -11.19
C ASN A 180 -0.01 -26.59 -11.06
N ALA A 181 -0.75 -26.24 -10.00
CA ALA A 181 -2.16 -26.58 -9.86
C ALA A 181 -3.11 -25.76 -10.78
N GLY A 182 -2.59 -24.83 -11.59
CA GLY A 182 -3.37 -24.05 -12.54
C GLY A 182 -4.26 -22.96 -11.95
N VAL A 183 -4.12 -22.63 -10.66
CA VAL A 183 -4.95 -21.61 -9.99
C VAL A 183 -4.37 -20.21 -10.21
N GLN A 184 -3.10 -20.01 -9.84
CA GLN A 184 -2.45 -18.70 -9.94
C GLN A 184 -0.94 -18.87 -10.16
N ARG A 185 -0.39 -18.17 -11.16
CA ARG A 185 1.03 -18.20 -11.55
C ARG A 185 1.79 -17.09 -10.86
N GLY A 186 2.99 -17.43 -10.42
CA GLY A 186 3.80 -16.50 -9.66
C GLY A 186 4.97 -17.14 -8.94
N LEU A 187 5.51 -16.36 -8.02
CA LEU A 187 6.57 -16.76 -7.09
C LEU A 187 6.25 -16.15 -5.73
N ALA A 188 6.23 -17.00 -4.70
CA ALA A 188 6.17 -16.56 -3.31
C ALA A 188 7.48 -16.90 -2.61
N LEU A 189 8.02 -15.95 -1.85
CA LEU A 189 9.21 -16.11 -1.02
C LEU A 189 8.82 -15.87 0.43
N TYR A 190 8.85 -16.93 1.24
CA TYR A 190 8.58 -16.85 2.68
C TYR A 190 9.87 -16.79 3.46
N PRO A 191 9.98 -15.93 4.49
CA PRO A 191 11.18 -15.85 5.32
C PRO A 191 11.40 -17.14 6.12
N GLY A 192 12.66 -17.54 6.29
CA GLY A 192 13.09 -18.73 7.01
C GLY A 192 13.35 -19.94 6.10
N MET A 193 13.53 -21.11 6.71
CA MET A 193 13.85 -22.36 6.00
C MET A 193 12.67 -23.33 5.83
N THR A 194 11.50 -22.99 6.39
CA THR A 194 10.33 -23.86 6.41
C THR A 194 9.11 -23.13 5.90
N LEU A 195 8.24 -23.85 5.20
CA LEU A 195 6.95 -23.30 4.80
C LEU A 195 6.12 -22.90 6.03
N PRO A 196 5.48 -21.73 6.00
CA PRO A 196 4.50 -21.36 7.01
C PRO A 196 3.40 -22.43 7.16
N PRO A 197 3.02 -22.78 8.39
CA PRO A 197 1.91 -23.71 8.62
C PRO A 197 0.61 -23.10 8.09
N GLY A 198 -0.17 -23.86 7.31
CA GLY A 198 -1.47 -23.42 6.77
C GLY A 198 -1.51 -23.21 5.25
N LEU A 199 -0.35 -23.08 4.59
CA LEU A 199 -0.25 -22.84 3.13
C LEU A 199 -0.60 -24.06 2.23
N SER A 200 -1.09 -25.14 2.82
CA SER A 200 -1.58 -26.32 2.09
C SER A 200 -2.93 -26.10 1.39
N SER A 201 -3.54 -24.93 1.54
CA SER A 201 -4.82 -24.57 0.92
C SER A 201 -4.60 -23.65 -0.29
N PRO A 202 -5.30 -23.89 -1.41
CA PRO A 202 -5.12 -23.16 -2.67
C PRO A 202 -5.61 -21.70 -2.65
N GLU A 203 -6.21 -21.25 -1.54
CA GLU A 203 -6.69 -19.89 -1.33
C GLU A 203 -5.76 -19.21 -0.34
N LEU A 204 -4.71 -18.57 -0.87
CA LEU A 204 -3.79 -17.76 -0.10
C LEU A 204 -4.47 -16.42 0.21
N GLU A 205 -5.10 -16.31 1.38
CA GLU A 205 -5.54 -15.01 1.89
C GLU A 205 -4.29 -14.21 2.29
N LEU A 206 -4.09 -13.04 1.66
CA LEU A 206 -2.92 -12.17 1.87
C LEU A 206 -2.71 -11.82 3.36
N GLU A 207 -3.80 -11.79 4.14
CA GLU A 207 -3.83 -11.49 5.58
C GLU A 207 -3.08 -12.52 6.45
N ASP A 208 -2.86 -13.74 5.95
CA ASP A 208 -2.16 -14.82 6.67
C ASP A 208 -0.66 -14.94 6.31
N THR A 209 -0.13 -14.04 5.46
CA THR A 209 1.26 -14.14 5.01
C THR A 209 2.27 -13.65 6.06
N PRO A 210 3.32 -14.42 6.40
CA PRO A 210 4.32 -13.98 7.37
C PRO A 210 4.99 -12.67 6.95
N ARG A 211 5.28 -11.82 7.94
CA ARG A 211 5.99 -10.55 7.71
C ARG A 211 7.34 -10.80 7.03
N GLY A 212 7.59 -10.09 5.92
CA GLY A 212 8.80 -10.25 5.10
C GLY A 212 8.62 -11.18 3.90
N THR A 213 7.40 -11.69 3.68
CA THR A 213 7.04 -12.40 2.45
C THR A 213 7.16 -11.48 1.24
N LEU A 214 7.77 -11.98 0.16
CA LEU A 214 7.81 -11.31 -1.14
C LEU A 214 6.94 -12.09 -2.11
N LEU A 215 6.00 -11.43 -2.77
CA LEU A 215 5.04 -12.06 -3.66
C LEU A 215 5.08 -11.40 -5.04
N MET A 216 5.19 -12.22 -6.08
CA MET A 216 5.07 -11.80 -7.47
C MET A 216 3.93 -12.59 -8.11
N MET A 217 2.86 -11.89 -8.48
CA MET A 217 1.68 -12.45 -9.15
C MET A 217 1.74 -12.08 -10.63
N LEU A 218 1.55 -13.07 -11.51
CA LEU A 218 1.66 -12.89 -12.96
C LEU A 218 0.30 -12.84 -13.66
N ASP A 219 -0.74 -13.36 -13.01
CA ASP A 219 -2.10 -13.35 -13.53
C ASP A 219 -2.89 -12.14 -12.99
N ARG A 220 -3.88 -11.66 -13.76
CA ARG A 220 -4.74 -10.57 -13.34
C ARG A 220 -5.65 -11.01 -12.19
N PRO A 221 -5.93 -10.14 -11.19
CA PRO A 221 -6.98 -10.42 -10.21
C PRO A 221 -8.31 -10.71 -10.92
N GLY A 222 -8.83 -11.94 -10.79
CA GLY A 222 -10.09 -12.37 -11.40
C GLY A 222 -9.97 -13.21 -12.68
N GLU A 223 -8.79 -13.39 -13.26
CA GLU A 223 -8.54 -14.41 -14.29
C GLU A 223 -8.07 -15.71 -13.61
N LEU A 224 -8.95 -16.33 -12.83
CA LEU A 224 -8.87 -17.78 -12.64
C LEU A 224 -9.28 -18.43 -13.97
N PRO A 225 -8.60 -19.49 -14.45
CA PRO A 225 -9.08 -20.24 -15.60
C PRO A 225 -10.46 -20.88 -15.37
#